data_AF-A0A7Z3C4N3-F1
#
_entry.id   AF-A0A7Z3C4N3-F1
#
_cell.length_a   1.000
_cell.length_b   1.000
_cell.length_c   1.000
_cell.angle_alpha   90.00
_cell.angle_beta   90.00
_cell.angle_gamma   90.00
#
_symmetry.space_group_name_H-M   'P 1'
#
loop_
_entity.id
_entity.type
_entity.pdbx_description
1 polymer ?
#
loop_
_entity_poly.entity_id
_entity_poly.type
_entity_poly.pdbx_seq_one_letter_code
_entity_poly.pdbx_strand_id
1 'polypeptide(L)'
;MAFVTRKEYCELKGWSRQYVGKLVKSQRLVLNAAGKIDVEASERLLAMTSDPSKAGVAARHERNRPKRDDQPPLEIVIADFVDDPSGGVPDFQKSRALREHYLSLQEKNNFLKAQGTLVERKAVEDAAYNAGRLLRDLLLGMAPQLAPELASLSDPWQIEKRLTSALRQTLEDAERLSAADLQQAITPS
;
A
#
# COMPACT_ATOMS: atom_id res chain seq x y z
N MET A 1 0.76 37.26 17.39
CA MET A 1 2.10 37.54 16.82
C MET A 1 3.05 38.16 17.86
N ALA A 2 3.55 37.33 18.77
CA ALA A 2 4.64 37.73 19.67
C ALA A 2 5.98 37.37 19.02
N PHE A 3 6.78 38.37 18.65
CA PHE A 3 8.14 38.16 18.12
C PHE A 3 9.16 38.27 19.25
N VAL A 4 9.77 37.16 19.60
CA VAL A 4 10.75 37.10 20.69
C VAL A 4 12.13 36.79 20.15
N THR A 5 13.16 37.27 20.83
CA THR A 5 14.53 36.88 20.53
C THR A 5 14.76 35.41 20.87
N ARG A 6 15.79 34.80 20.29
CA ARG A 6 16.13 33.39 20.59
C ARG A 6 16.39 33.15 22.07
N LYS A 7 16.93 34.15 22.79
CA LYS A 7 17.20 34.08 24.22
C LYS A 7 15.90 34.05 25.02
N GLU A 8 14.98 34.97 24.74
CA GLU A 8 13.66 35.04 25.36
C GLU A 8 12.84 33.77 25.07
N TYR A 9 12.93 33.22 23.85
CA TYR A 9 12.26 31.95 23.51
C TYR A 9 12.79 30.76 24.31
N CYS A 10 14.11 30.71 24.55
CA CYS A 10 14.72 29.68 25.40
C CYS A 10 14.22 29.78 26.84
N GLU A 11 14.12 31.00 27.38
CA GLU A 11 13.66 31.28 28.74
C GLU A 11 12.16 30.94 28.88
N LEU A 12 11.34 31.33 27.90
CA LEU A 12 9.89 31.05 27.88
C LEU A 12 9.58 29.54 27.86
N LYS A 13 10.37 28.73 27.15
CA LYS A 13 10.14 27.27 27.02
C LYS A 13 11.05 26.41 27.91
N GLY A 14 11.98 27.00 28.66
CA GLY A 14 12.96 26.26 29.46
C GLY A 14 13.94 25.40 28.63
N TRP A 15 14.15 25.74 27.36
CA TRP A 15 14.98 24.98 26.42
C TRP A 15 16.40 25.53 26.32
N SER A 16 17.38 24.68 25.98
CA SER A 16 18.76 25.13 25.80
C SER A 16 18.92 25.91 24.49
N ARG A 17 19.82 26.89 24.47
CA ARG A 17 20.15 27.66 23.25
C ARG A 17 20.60 26.78 22.08
N GLN A 18 21.28 25.67 22.39
CA GLN A 18 21.70 24.67 21.40
C GLN A 18 20.50 23.94 20.78
N TYR A 19 19.48 23.60 21.58
CA TYR A 19 18.27 22.94 21.11
C TYR A 19 17.44 23.87 20.22
N VAL A 20 17.23 25.13 20.63
CA VAL A 20 16.56 26.13 19.80
C VAL A 20 17.34 26.40 18.51
N GLY A 21 18.67 26.47 18.57
CA GLY A 21 19.52 26.57 17.37
C GLY A 21 19.35 25.39 16.40
N LYS A 22 19.21 24.16 16.93
CA LYS A 22 18.92 22.97 16.13
C LYS A 22 17.54 23.07 15.45
N LEU A 23 16.52 23.51 16.16
CA LEU A 23 15.16 23.69 15.63
C LEU A 23 15.09 24.75 14.54
N VAL A 24 15.84 25.86 14.69
CA VAL A 24 16.02 26.88 13.64
C VAL A 24 16.70 26.26 12.42
N LYS A 25 17.80 25.51 12.61
CA LYS A 25 18.53 24.87 11.51
C LYS A 25 17.69 23.82 10.78
N SER A 26 16.80 23.12 11.49
CA SER A 26 15.86 22.16 10.90
C SER A 26 14.58 22.81 10.36
N GLN A 27 14.51 24.15 10.26
CA GLN A 27 13.36 24.91 9.75
C GLN A 27 12.03 24.60 10.47
N ARG A 28 12.09 24.21 11.76
CA ARG A 28 10.92 23.90 12.60
C ARG A 28 10.43 25.10 13.42
N LEU A 29 11.08 26.25 13.28
CA LEU A 29 10.72 27.52 13.91
C LEU A 29 10.64 28.59 12.82
N VAL A 30 9.62 29.44 12.89
CA VAL A 30 9.40 30.56 11.94
C VAL A 30 10.18 31.78 12.42
N LEU A 31 11.01 32.34 11.54
CA LEU A 31 11.78 33.55 11.79
C LEU A 31 11.28 34.71 10.92
N ASN A 32 11.23 35.91 11.50
CA ASN A 32 11.03 37.19 10.80
C ASN A 32 12.33 37.60 10.05
N ALA A 33 12.23 38.49 9.06
CA ALA A 33 13.34 39.21 8.41
C ALA A 33 14.40 39.79 9.39
N ALA A 34 14.01 40.17 10.61
CA ALA A 34 14.91 40.64 11.67
C ALA A 34 15.53 39.50 12.53
N GLY A 35 15.32 38.23 12.17
CA GLY A 35 15.87 37.07 12.86
C GLY A 35 15.22 36.71 14.20
N LYS A 36 14.08 37.33 14.53
CA LYS A 36 13.26 37.03 15.72
C LYS A 36 12.30 35.86 15.47
N ILE A 37 12.02 35.06 16.49
CA ILE A 37 11.13 33.89 16.43
C ILE A 37 9.69 34.36 16.60
N ASP A 38 8.82 33.96 15.67
CA ASP A 38 7.37 34.07 15.86
C ASP A 38 6.91 32.89 16.73
N VAL A 39 6.55 33.18 17.99
CA VAL A 39 6.18 32.15 18.99
C VAL A 39 5.01 31.32 18.50
N GLU A 40 3.99 31.98 17.96
CA GLU A 40 2.70 31.37 17.64
C GLU A 40 2.80 30.48 16.39
N ALA A 41 3.44 30.99 15.32
CA ALA A 41 3.67 30.22 14.11
C ALA A 41 4.64 29.05 14.34
N SER A 42 5.65 29.25 15.19
CA SER A 42 6.62 28.21 15.54
C SER A 42 6.01 27.10 16.38
N GLU A 43 5.14 27.42 17.34
CA GLU A 43 4.45 26.41 18.16
C GLU A 43 3.52 25.56 17.31
N ARG A 44 2.81 26.17 16.35
CA ARG A 44 1.98 25.44 15.38
C ARG A 44 2.81 24.47 14.52
N LEU A 45 3.95 24.92 13.98
CA LEU A 45 4.87 24.05 13.23
C LEU A 45 5.44 22.92 14.09
N LEU A 46 5.79 23.21 15.35
CA LEU A 46 6.30 22.22 16.27
C LEU A 46 5.25 21.17 16.59
N ALA A 47 3.99 21.55 16.82
CA ALA A 47 2.88 20.65 17.05
C ALA A 47 2.62 19.74 15.84
N MET A 48 2.55 20.32 14.63
CA MET A 48 2.34 19.57 13.38
C MET A 48 3.48 18.60 13.04
N THR A 49 4.72 18.99 13.36
CA THR A 49 5.92 18.17 13.09
C THR A 49 6.31 17.28 14.28
N SER A 50 5.59 17.35 15.40
CA SER A 50 5.91 16.55 16.58
C SER A 50 5.58 15.10 16.32
N ASP A 51 6.52 14.21 16.62
CA ASP A 51 6.34 12.75 16.52
C ASP A 51 5.78 12.24 17.86
N PRO A 52 4.49 11.86 17.93
CA PRO A 52 3.87 11.40 19.16
C PRO A 52 4.52 10.12 19.70
N SER A 53 5.12 9.31 18.82
CA SER A 53 5.84 8.08 19.20
C SER A 53 7.12 8.37 19.99
N LYS A 54 7.65 9.60 19.95
CA LYS A 54 8.80 10.05 20.74
C LYS A 54 8.42 10.83 22.00
N ALA A 55 7.13 11.03 22.27
CA ALA A 55 6.66 11.70 23.48
C ALA A 55 7.12 10.97 24.76
N GLY A 56 7.14 9.63 24.75
CA GLY A 56 7.67 8.83 25.86
C GLY A 56 9.18 9.01 26.09
N VAL A 57 9.95 9.22 25.02
CA VAL A 57 11.39 9.50 25.07
C VAL A 57 11.65 10.92 25.57
N ALA A 58 10.87 11.90 25.10
CA ALA A 58 10.91 13.28 25.60
C ALA A 58 10.58 13.34 27.10
N ALA A 59 9.51 12.68 27.54
CA ALA A 59 9.13 12.59 28.96
C ALA A 59 10.16 11.85 29.83
N ARG A 60 10.94 10.93 29.27
CA ARG A 60 12.06 10.27 29.98
C ARG A 60 13.28 11.20 30.08
N HIS A 61 13.56 11.98 29.04
CA HIS A 61 14.64 12.98 29.07
C HIS A 61 14.32 14.18 29.97
N GLU A 62 13.07 14.60 30.04
CA GLU A 62 12.62 15.64 30.98
C GLU A 62 12.72 15.17 32.43
N ARG A 63 12.34 13.91 32.73
CA ARG A 63 12.50 13.32 34.07
C ARG A 63 13.95 13.16 34.51
N ASN A 64 14.86 12.88 33.57
CA ASN A 64 16.29 12.72 33.84
C ASN A 64 17.08 14.05 33.80
N ARG A 65 16.42 15.19 33.62
CA ARG A 65 17.07 16.50 33.68
C ARG A 65 17.31 16.86 35.15
N PRO A 66 18.55 17.12 35.60
CA PRO A 66 18.79 17.56 36.96
C PRO A 66 18.05 18.88 37.20
N LYS A 67 17.06 18.87 38.09
CA LYS A 67 16.30 20.05 38.48
C LYS A 67 17.24 20.97 39.28
N ARG A 68 17.43 22.21 38.80
CA ARG A 68 17.69 23.35 39.69
C ARG A 68 16.31 23.85 40.11
N ASP A 69 16.11 23.96 41.41
CA ASP A 69 14.83 24.22 42.05
C ASP A 69 14.17 25.56 41.65
N ASP A 70 12.88 25.61 41.96
CA ASP A 70 11.89 26.71 41.91
C ASP A 70 11.07 26.88 40.62
N GLN A 71 9.96 26.13 40.52
CA GLN A 71 8.61 26.65 40.17
C GLN A 71 7.50 25.56 40.29
N PRO A 72 6.24 25.94 40.62
CA PRO A 72 5.14 25.00 40.93
C PRO A 72 4.53 24.36 39.67
N PRO A 73 3.79 23.23 39.80
CA PRO A 73 3.33 22.45 38.67
C PRO A 73 2.11 23.10 37.99
N LEU A 74 2.19 23.30 36.67
CA LEU A 74 1.05 23.72 35.85
C LEU A 74 0.30 22.49 35.35
N GLU A 75 -0.99 22.43 35.63
CA GLU A 75 -1.92 21.41 35.12
C GLU A 75 -2.00 21.45 33.59
N ILE A 76 -1.90 20.27 32.98
CA ILE A 76 -2.02 20.10 31.53
C ILE A 76 -3.51 20.01 31.20
N VAL A 77 -4.07 21.10 30.65
CA VAL A 77 -5.37 21.09 30.01
C VAL A 77 -5.19 20.62 28.57
N ILE A 78 -5.77 19.47 28.24
CA ILE A 78 -5.84 18.96 26.88
C ILE A 78 -7.05 19.62 26.22
N ALA A 79 -6.83 20.56 25.30
CA ALA A 79 -7.90 21.18 24.53
C ALA A 79 -7.96 20.56 23.13
N ASP A 80 -9.19 20.24 22.71
CA ASP A 80 -9.55 19.54 21.48
C ASP A 80 -9.10 20.24 20.20
N PHE A 81 -8.75 19.41 19.21
CA PHE A 81 -8.31 19.82 17.87
C PHE A 81 -9.50 20.32 17.04
N VAL A 82 -9.37 21.52 16.48
CA VAL A 82 -10.20 22.02 15.38
C VAL A 82 -9.33 22.08 14.13
N ASP A 83 -9.78 21.38 13.09
CA ASP A 83 -9.17 21.23 11.77
C ASP A 83 -9.56 22.43 10.88
N ASP A 84 -8.59 23.06 10.20
CA ASP A 84 -8.87 23.96 9.06
C ASP A 84 -7.67 23.93 8.07
N PRO A 85 -7.90 23.85 6.74
CA PRO A 85 -6.89 23.46 5.77
C PRO A 85 -6.32 24.68 5.04
N SER A 86 -5.02 24.95 5.18
CA SER A 86 -4.31 25.77 4.19
C SER A 86 -2.85 25.35 4.05
N GLY A 87 -2.43 25.22 2.80
CA GLY A 87 -1.22 24.53 2.39
C GLY A 87 0.08 25.10 2.96
N GLY A 88 0.94 24.20 3.43
CA GLY A 88 2.33 24.47 3.77
C GLY A 88 2.87 23.43 4.77
N VAL A 89 3.91 22.71 4.36
CA VAL A 89 4.59 21.57 5.03
C VAL A 89 3.87 20.22 4.86
N PRO A 90 4.53 19.19 4.27
CA PRO A 90 3.96 17.86 4.15
C PRO A 90 3.59 17.32 5.53
N ASP A 91 2.30 17.06 5.74
CA ASP A 91 1.76 16.53 6.97
C ASP A 91 2.30 15.11 7.17
N PHE A 92 3.36 15.00 7.98
CA PHE A 92 4.09 13.76 8.24
C PHE A 92 3.17 12.70 8.84
N GLN A 93 2.18 13.11 9.64
CA GLN A 93 1.20 12.22 10.23
C GLN A 93 0.27 11.64 9.16
N LYS A 94 -0.25 12.49 8.25
CA LYS A 94 -1.03 12.01 7.09
C LYS A 94 -0.22 11.08 6.19
N SER A 95 1.04 11.42 5.92
CA SER A 95 1.93 10.59 5.09
C SER A 95 2.25 9.23 5.74
N ARG A 96 2.45 9.21 7.06
CA ARG A 96 2.67 7.98 7.83
C ARG A 96 1.40 7.13 7.90
N ALA A 97 0.24 7.72 8.19
CA ALA A 97 -1.04 7.04 8.22
C ALA A 97 -1.38 6.40 6.86
N LEU A 98 -1.14 7.12 5.74
CA LEU A 98 -1.30 6.56 4.39
C LEU A 98 -0.38 5.37 4.16
N ARG A 99 0.89 5.47 4.55
CA ARG A 99 1.86 4.38 4.41
C ARG A 99 1.44 3.14 5.21
N GLU A 100 1.05 3.31 6.46
CA GLU A 100 0.58 2.22 7.33
C GLU A 100 -0.71 1.60 6.79
N HIS A 101 -1.63 2.43 6.26
CA HIS A 101 -2.85 1.96 5.60
C HIS A 101 -2.53 1.11 4.36
N TYR A 102 -1.71 1.59 3.43
CA TYR A 102 -1.34 0.80 2.23
C TYR A 102 -0.55 -0.47 2.56
N LEU A 103 0.31 -0.42 3.59
CA LEU A 103 1.00 -1.62 4.08
C LEU A 103 -0.01 -2.65 4.59
N SER A 104 -0.99 -2.24 5.40
CA SER A 104 -2.01 -3.17 5.90
C SER A 104 -2.88 -3.76 4.78
N LEU A 105 -3.21 -2.97 3.75
CA LEU A 105 -3.89 -3.47 2.56
C LEU A 105 -3.02 -4.44 1.75
N GLN A 106 -1.72 -4.17 1.64
CA GLN A 106 -0.78 -5.07 0.98
C GLN A 106 -0.69 -6.41 1.70
N GLU A 107 -0.55 -6.41 3.03
CA GLU A 107 -0.55 -7.62 3.85
C GLU A 107 -1.88 -8.38 3.74
N LYS A 108 -3.01 -7.68 3.73
CA LYS A 108 -4.32 -8.29 3.49
C LYS A 108 -4.39 -8.97 2.12
N ASN A 109 -3.91 -8.31 1.06
CA ASN A 109 -3.87 -8.90 -0.28
C ASN A 109 -2.95 -10.11 -0.33
N ASN A 110 -1.78 -10.05 0.32
CA ASN A 110 -0.85 -11.18 0.41
C ASN A 110 -1.47 -12.37 1.15
N PHE A 111 -2.16 -12.11 2.26
CA PHE A 111 -2.90 -13.13 3.00
C PHE A 111 -3.96 -13.81 2.14
N LEU A 112 -4.78 -13.02 1.42
CA LEU A 112 -5.83 -13.56 0.55
C LEU A 112 -5.26 -14.31 -0.67
N LYS A 113 -4.10 -13.89 -1.20
CA LYS A 113 -3.35 -14.64 -2.21
C LYS A 113 -2.86 -15.99 -1.67
N ALA A 114 -2.28 -16.00 -0.47
CA ALA A 114 -1.83 -17.24 0.18
C ALA A 114 -3.00 -18.19 0.51
N GLN A 115 -4.18 -17.64 0.80
CA GLN A 115 -5.43 -18.41 0.96
C GLN A 115 -6.00 -18.92 -0.37
N GLY A 116 -5.45 -18.51 -1.52
CA GLY A 116 -5.95 -18.89 -2.85
C GLY A 116 -7.24 -18.17 -3.28
N THR A 117 -7.64 -17.11 -2.58
CA THR A 117 -8.85 -16.32 -2.93
C THR A 117 -8.57 -15.28 -4.01
N LEU A 118 -7.34 -14.76 -4.07
CA LEU A 118 -6.88 -13.78 -5.04
C LEU A 118 -5.83 -14.39 -5.97
N VAL A 119 -6.06 -14.27 -7.28
CA VAL A 119 -5.14 -14.69 -8.35
C VAL A 119 -4.72 -13.49 -9.20
N GLU A 120 -3.58 -13.60 -9.88
CA GLU A 120 -3.16 -12.57 -10.81
C GLU A 120 -4.06 -12.57 -12.05
N ARG A 121 -4.73 -11.45 -12.30
CA ARG A 121 -5.65 -11.29 -13.43
C ARG A 121 -5.00 -11.65 -14.77
N LYS A 122 -3.77 -11.18 -15.02
CA LYS A 122 -3.04 -11.44 -16.26
C LYS A 122 -2.78 -12.94 -16.46
N ALA A 123 -2.35 -13.64 -15.42
CA ALA A 123 -2.12 -15.09 -15.50
C ALA A 123 -3.40 -15.86 -15.87
N VAL A 124 -4.56 -15.46 -15.34
CA VAL A 124 -5.86 -16.05 -15.70
C VAL A 124 -6.27 -15.71 -17.14
N GLU A 125 -6.10 -14.45 -17.56
CA GLU A 125 -6.41 -14.02 -18.93
C GLU A 125 -5.56 -14.77 -19.97
N ASP A 126 -4.26 -14.89 -19.71
CA ASP A 126 -3.32 -15.61 -20.58
C ASP A 126 -3.64 -17.11 -20.61
N ALA A 127 -3.91 -17.73 -19.45
CA ALA A 127 -4.29 -19.13 -19.37
C ALA A 127 -5.60 -19.41 -20.11
N ALA A 128 -6.62 -18.56 -19.95
CA ALA A 128 -7.90 -18.68 -20.66
C ALA A 128 -7.74 -18.52 -22.17
N TYR A 129 -6.91 -17.57 -22.60
CA TYR A 129 -6.60 -17.36 -24.02
C TYR A 129 -5.89 -18.58 -24.63
N ASN A 130 -4.89 -19.12 -23.93
CA ASN A 130 -4.15 -20.30 -24.37
C ASN A 130 -5.05 -21.54 -24.41
N ALA A 131 -5.93 -21.74 -23.41
CA ALA A 131 -6.91 -22.82 -23.41
C ALA A 131 -7.86 -22.75 -24.61
N GLY A 132 -8.39 -21.56 -24.92
CA GLY A 132 -9.25 -21.36 -26.09
C GLY A 132 -8.51 -21.60 -27.42
N ARG A 133 -7.26 -21.17 -27.52
CA ARG A 133 -6.41 -21.43 -28.68
C ARG A 133 -6.16 -22.94 -28.86
N LEU A 134 -5.81 -23.64 -27.78
CA LEU A 134 -5.58 -25.09 -27.79
C LEU A 134 -6.82 -25.84 -28.24
N LEU A 135 -8.00 -25.51 -27.69
CA LEU A 135 -9.28 -26.11 -28.10
C LEU A 135 -9.53 -25.91 -29.59
N ARG A 136 -9.34 -24.68 -30.10
CA ARG A 136 -9.51 -24.38 -31.53
C ARG A 136 -8.57 -25.21 -32.39
N ASP A 137 -7.29 -25.27 -32.01
CA ASP A 137 -6.26 -25.95 -32.79
C ASP A 137 -6.51 -27.48 -32.80
N LEU A 138 -7.01 -28.06 -31.69
CA LEU A 138 -7.44 -29.47 -31.62
C LEU A 138 -8.68 -29.75 -32.49
N LEU A 139 -9.70 -28.91 -32.41
CA LEU A 139 -10.93 -29.08 -33.20
C LEU A 139 -10.67 -28.96 -34.70
N LEU A 140 -9.83 -28.02 -35.13
CA LEU A 140 -9.47 -27.90 -36.54
C LEU A 140 -8.50 -29.00 -36.99
N GLY A 141 -7.68 -29.52 -36.06
CA GLY A 141 -6.75 -30.61 -36.31
C GLY A 141 -7.41 -31.96 -36.57
N MET A 142 -8.61 -32.22 -36.04
CA MET A 142 -9.30 -33.50 -36.29
C MET A 142 -9.85 -33.63 -37.72
N ALA A 143 -10.28 -32.51 -38.33
CA ALA A 143 -10.97 -32.53 -39.61
C ALA A 143 -10.16 -33.22 -40.72
N PRO A 144 -8.87 -32.89 -40.95
CA PRO A 144 -8.05 -33.60 -41.93
C PRO A 144 -7.78 -35.07 -41.56
N GLN A 145 -7.80 -35.42 -40.27
CA GLN A 145 -7.60 -36.80 -39.81
C GLN A 145 -8.82 -37.69 -40.07
N LEU A 146 -10.02 -37.13 -39.90
CA LEU A 146 -11.28 -37.84 -40.12
C LEU A 146 -11.68 -37.89 -41.60
N ALA A 147 -11.25 -36.93 -42.41
CA ALA A 147 -11.62 -36.83 -43.82
C ALA A 147 -11.48 -38.14 -44.64
N PRO A 148 -10.34 -38.87 -44.64
CA PRO A 148 -10.21 -40.10 -45.43
C PRO A 148 -11.14 -41.22 -44.96
N GLU A 149 -11.37 -41.31 -43.65
CA GLU A 149 -12.26 -42.32 -43.09
C GLU A 149 -13.73 -42.00 -43.41
N LEU A 150 -14.15 -40.75 -43.19
CA LEU A 150 -15.52 -40.31 -43.49
C LEU A 150 -15.82 -40.42 -44.99
N ALA A 151 -14.85 -40.22 -45.87
CA ALA A 151 -15.02 -40.39 -47.31
C ALA A 151 -15.31 -41.85 -47.71
N SER A 152 -14.93 -42.83 -46.89
CA SER A 152 -15.20 -44.26 -47.12
C SER A 152 -16.56 -44.72 -46.57
N LEU A 153 -17.15 -43.96 -45.64
CA LEU A 153 -18.44 -44.28 -45.04
C LEU A 153 -19.58 -43.82 -45.95
N SER A 154 -20.56 -44.69 -46.18
CA SER A 154 -21.75 -44.38 -46.98
C SER A 154 -23.03 -44.27 -46.15
N ASP A 155 -23.02 -44.76 -44.91
CA ASP A 155 -24.18 -44.73 -44.00
C ASP A 155 -24.16 -43.46 -43.14
N PRO A 156 -25.18 -42.58 -43.24
CA PRO A 156 -25.29 -41.36 -42.46
C PRO A 156 -25.17 -41.59 -40.94
N TRP A 157 -25.73 -42.69 -40.42
CA TRP A 157 -25.67 -42.99 -38.98
C TRP A 157 -24.24 -43.28 -38.52
N GLN A 158 -23.45 -44.00 -39.33
CA GLN A 158 -22.05 -44.27 -39.03
C GLN A 158 -21.20 -43.01 -39.06
N ILE A 159 -21.47 -42.11 -40.02
CA ILE A 159 -20.82 -40.80 -40.13
C ILE A 159 -21.09 -39.97 -38.87
N GLU A 160 -22.35 -39.82 -38.47
CA GLU A 160 -22.73 -39.05 -37.28
C GLU A 160 -22.12 -39.65 -36.01
N LYS A 161 -22.18 -40.98 -35.85
CA LYS A 161 -21.59 -41.68 -34.71
C LYS A 161 -20.08 -41.46 -34.64
N ARG A 162 -19.37 -41.55 -35.77
CA ARG A 162 -17.92 -41.35 -35.84
C ARG A 162 -17.54 -39.90 -35.50
N LEU A 163 -18.23 -38.93 -36.09
CA LEU A 163 -18.03 -37.50 -35.80
C LEU A 163 -18.26 -37.18 -34.33
N THR A 164 -19.37 -37.66 -33.77
CA THR A 164 -19.72 -37.42 -32.36
C THR A 164 -18.68 -38.02 -31.42
N SER A 165 -18.20 -39.25 -31.72
CA SER A 165 -17.16 -39.89 -30.92
C SER A 165 -15.84 -39.11 -30.97
N ALA A 166 -15.45 -38.62 -32.14
CA ALA A 166 -14.22 -37.86 -32.31
C ALA A 166 -14.30 -36.49 -31.60
N LEU A 167 -15.43 -35.78 -31.73
CA LEU A 167 -15.67 -34.52 -31.03
C LEU A 167 -15.57 -34.70 -29.51
N ARG A 168 -16.23 -35.72 -28.95
CA ARG A 168 -16.12 -36.02 -27.51
C ARG A 168 -14.69 -36.25 -27.08
N GLN A 169 -13.95 -37.12 -27.78
CA GLN A 169 -12.57 -37.41 -27.44
C GLN A 169 -11.71 -36.14 -27.43
N THR A 170 -11.84 -35.29 -28.45
CA THR A 170 -11.03 -34.06 -28.50
C THR A 170 -11.43 -33.01 -27.47
N LEU A 171 -12.70 -32.93 -27.08
CA LEU A 171 -13.14 -32.05 -26.01
C LEU A 171 -12.62 -32.53 -24.65
N GLU A 172 -12.61 -33.84 -24.41
CA GLU A 172 -12.01 -34.46 -23.22
C GLU A 172 -10.49 -34.22 -23.18
N ASP A 173 -9.81 -34.36 -24.32
CA ASP A 173 -8.37 -34.07 -24.42
C ASP A 173 -8.08 -32.57 -24.17
N ALA A 174 -8.89 -31.68 -24.73
CA ALA A 174 -8.78 -30.24 -24.52
C ALA A 174 -9.03 -29.85 -23.04
N GLU A 175 -10.02 -30.45 -22.39
CA GLU A 175 -10.31 -30.26 -20.96
C GLU A 175 -9.11 -30.69 -20.11
N ARG A 176 -8.57 -31.89 -20.35
CA ARG A 176 -7.45 -32.43 -19.56
C ARG A 176 -6.20 -31.55 -19.68
N LEU A 177 -5.87 -31.10 -20.89
CA LEU A 177 -4.69 -30.25 -21.12
C LEU A 177 -4.88 -28.85 -20.54
N SER A 178 -6.04 -28.22 -20.79
CA SER A 178 -6.32 -26.86 -20.29
C SER A 178 -6.44 -26.79 -18.76
N ALA A 179 -6.96 -27.83 -18.11
CA ALA A 179 -7.04 -27.89 -16.65
C ALA A 179 -5.65 -27.92 -15.99
N ALA A 180 -4.71 -28.68 -16.55
CA ALA A 180 -3.34 -28.74 -16.05
C ALA A 180 -2.61 -27.39 -16.23
N ASP A 181 -2.73 -26.78 -17.41
CA ASP A 181 -2.13 -25.48 -17.70
C ASP A 181 -2.70 -24.37 -16.80
N LEU A 182 -4.02 -24.38 -16.57
CA LEU A 182 -4.67 -23.42 -15.69
C LEU A 182 -4.20 -23.60 -14.24
N GLN A 183 -4.13 -24.84 -13.74
CA GLN A 183 -3.63 -25.13 -12.39
C GLN A 183 -2.18 -24.64 -12.21
N GLN A 184 -1.33 -24.85 -13.22
CA GLN A 184 0.04 -24.36 -13.20
C GLN A 184 0.12 -22.83 -13.23
N ALA A 185 -0.76 -22.16 -13.98
CA ALA A 185 -0.79 -20.70 -14.08
C ALA A 185 -1.31 -20.01 -12.79
N ILE A 186 -2.25 -20.63 -12.07
CA ILE A 186 -2.84 -20.05 -10.85
C ILE A 186 -2.07 -20.41 -9.58
N THR A 187 -1.25 -21.46 -9.58
CA THR A 187 -0.47 -21.86 -8.41
C THR A 187 0.88 -21.13 -8.43
N PRO A 188 1.13 -20.17 -7.52
CA PRO A 188 2.43 -19.53 -7.43
C PRO A 188 3.48 -20.58 -7.02
N SER A 189 4.61 -20.60 -7.75
CA SER A 189 5.80 -21.39 -7.39
C SER A 189 6.42 -20.93 -6.08
#